data_AF-A0A0H5FSW1-F1
#
_entry.id   AF-A0A0H5FSW1-F1
#
_cell.length_a   1.000
_cell.length_b   1.000
_cell.length_c   1.000
_cell.angle_alpha   90.00
_cell.angle_beta   90.00
_cell.angle_gamma   90.00
#
_symmetry.space_group_name_H-M   'P 1'
#
loop_
_entity.id
_entity.type
_entity.pdbx_description
1 polymer ?
#
loop_
_entity_poly.entity_id
_entity_poly.type
_entity_poly.pdbx_seq_one_letter_code
_entity_poly.pdbx_strand_id
1 'polypeptide(L)'
;MAVQEQDMEQYLVNLEEGFYQQGLASGLPHGHLHGLFEGRALGREKGWEIWEEVGYYQGTAMFWRALLLAQGKENLRAYANLEQVLLMVDSFPTANDSSSLDNEQPATASSSDVDIPALLTSIRSKYRAACASLGVRPRMVAASAPVEGQESIKAVGMSL
;
A
#
# COMPACT_ATOMS: atom_id res chain seq x y z
N MET A 1 -26.18 -53.95 -20.95
CA MET A 1 -27.10 -53.14 -20.14
C MET A 1 -26.56 -52.90 -18.73
N ALA A 2 -26.05 -53.92 -18.01
CA ALA A 2 -25.44 -53.74 -16.68
C ALA A 2 -24.18 -52.83 -16.65
N VAL A 3 -23.40 -52.76 -17.73
CA VAL A 3 -22.19 -51.90 -17.80
C VAL A 3 -22.55 -50.40 -17.77
N GLN A 4 -23.67 -50.00 -18.39
CA GLN A 4 -24.13 -48.60 -18.38
C GLN A 4 -24.71 -48.16 -17.03
N GLU A 5 -25.24 -49.10 -16.26
CA GLU A 5 -25.82 -48.83 -14.94
C GLU A 5 -24.71 -48.64 -13.88
N GLN A 6 -23.65 -49.45 -13.95
CA GLN A 6 -22.47 -49.30 -13.09
C GLN A 6 -21.70 -47.99 -13.36
N ASP A 7 -21.61 -47.56 -14.62
CA ASP A 7 -21.00 -46.27 -14.97
C ASP A 7 -21.81 -45.06 -14.43
N MET A 8 -23.14 -45.14 -14.42
CA MET A 8 -23.99 -44.07 -13.87
C MET A 8 -23.92 -43.98 -12.35
N GLU A 9 -23.88 -45.11 -11.64
CA GLU A 9 -23.73 -45.12 -10.18
C GLU A 9 -22.37 -44.55 -9.75
N GLN A 10 -21.30 -44.91 -10.47
CA GLN A 10 -19.97 -44.35 -10.25
C GLN A 10 -19.90 -42.86 -10.57
N TYR A 11 -20.62 -42.40 -11.61
CA TYR A 11 -20.73 -40.98 -11.92
C TYR A 11 -21.45 -40.20 -10.81
N LEU A 12 -22.54 -40.73 -10.26
CA LEU A 12 -23.27 -40.09 -9.16
C LEU A 12 -22.44 -40.01 -7.87
N VAL A 13 -21.66 -41.04 -7.56
CA VAL A 13 -20.75 -41.06 -6.39
C VAL A 13 -19.62 -40.04 -6.54
N ASN A 14 -19.11 -39.84 -7.76
CA ASN A 14 -18.01 -38.90 -8.04
C ASN A 14 -18.49 -37.49 -8.43
N LEU A 15 -19.80 -37.25 -8.46
CA LEU A 15 -20.39 -36.01 -8.94
C LEU A 15 -19.94 -34.79 -8.11
N GLU A 16 -19.93 -34.95 -6.78
CA GLU A 16 -19.47 -33.91 -5.84
C GLU A 16 -17.99 -33.55 -6.06
N GLU A 17 -17.14 -34.57 -6.14
CA GLU A 17 -15.70 -34.40 -6.37
C GLU A 17 -15.44 -33.71 -7.73
N GLY A 18 -16.20 -34.09 -8.77
CA GLY A 18 -16.13 -33.44 -10.08
C GLY A 18 -16.48 -31.96 -10.05
N PHE A 19 -17.58 -31.58 -9.37
CA PHE A 19 -17.94 -30.18 -9.19
C PHE A 19 -16.95 -29.41 -8.32
N TYR A 20 -16.40 -30.05 -7.29
CA TYR A 20 -15.36 -29.47 -6.44
C TYR A 20 -14.09 -29.17 -7.25
N GLN A 21 -13.58 -30.15 -7.99
CA GLN A 21 -12.40 -29.99 -8.84
C GLN A 21 -12.64 -28.96 -9.94
N GLN A 22 -13.82 -28.93 -10.55
CA GLN A 22 -14.19 -27.93 -11.55
C GLN A 22 -14.26 -26.51 -10.95
N GLY A 23 -14.86 -26.38 -9.77
CA GLY A 23 -14.91 -25.12 -9.02
C GLY A 23 -13.53 -24.63 -8.62
N LEU A 24 -12.65 -25.52 -8.17
CA LEU A 24 -11.26 -25.20 -7.82
C LEU A 24 -10.44 -24.80 -9.05
N ALA A 25 -10.50 -25.60 -10.12
CA ALA A 25 -9.75 -25.36 -11.35
C ALA A 25 -10.14 -24.05 -12.04
N SER A 26 -11.38 -23.61 -11.87
CA SER A 26 -11.85 -22.31 -12.39
C SER A 26 -11.62 -21.16 -11.40
N GLY A 27 -11.91 -21.37 -10.13
CA GLY A 27 -11.87 -20.34 -9.10
C GLY A 27 -10.47 -19.95 -8.64
N LEU A 28 -9.55 -20.92 -8.56
CA LEU A 28 -8.17 -20.67 -8.11
C LEU A 28 -7.39 -19.72 -9.04
N PRO A 29 -7.31 -19.96 -10.37
CA PRO A 29 -6.62 -19.02 -11.26
C PRO A 29 -7.33 -17.65 -11.32
N HIS A 30 -8.66 -17.64 -11.24
CA HIS A 30 -9.43 -16.40 -11.22
C HIS A 30 -9.15 -15.57 -9.95
N GLY A 31 -9.15 -16.20 -8.78
CA GLY A 31 -8.84 -15.57 -7.50
C GLY A 31 -7.41 -15.05 -7.44
N HIS A 32 -6.44 -15.80 -7.98
CA HIS A 32 -5.06 -15.34 -8.09
C HIS A 32 -4.96 -14.08 -8.96
N LEU A 33 -5.52 -14.12 -10.18
CA LEU A 33 -5.51 -12.96 -11.08
C LEU A 33 -6.20 -11.76 -10.44
N HIS A 34 -7.36 -11.94 -9.83
CA HIS A 34 -8.10 -10.86 -9.21
C HIS A 34 -7.33 -10.25 -8.03
N GLY A 35 -6.77 -11.08 -7.16
CA GLY A 35 -5.94 -10.63 -6.05
C GLY A 35 -4.71 -9.84 -6.51
N LEU A 36 -4.08 -10.25 -7.62
CA LEU A 36 -2.94 -9.52 -8.20
C LEU A 36 -3.37 -8.15 -8.74
N PHE A 37 -4.48 -8.07 -9.47
CA PHE A 37 -4.97 -6.79 -10.01
C PHE A 37 -5.44 -5.85 -8.91
N GLU A 38 -6.21 -6.34 -7.95
CA GLU A 38 -6.72 -5.57 -6.82
C GLU A 38 -5.57 -5.09 -5.93
N GLY A 39 -4.62 -5.98 -5.60
CA GLY A 39 -3.43 -5.63 -4.81
C GLY A 39 -2.57 -4.55 -5.48
N ARG A 40 -2.38 -4.62 -6.80
CA ARG A 40 -1.68 -3.57 -7.56
C ARG A 40 -2.45 -2.26 -7.60
N ALA A 41 -3.78 -2.30 -7.74
CA ALA A 41 -4.62 -1.11 -7.70
C ALA A 41 -4.54 -0.42 -6.33
N LEU A 42 -4.77 -1.18 -5.26
CA LEU A 42 -4.71 -0.71 -3.88
C LEU A 42 -3.33 -0.18 -3.51
N GLY A 43 -2.26 -0.89 -3.91
CA GLY A 43 -0.88 -0.47 -3.67
C GLY A 43 -0.54 0.88 -4.32
N ARG A 44 -1.07 1.16 -5.53
CA ARG A 44 -0.90 2.48 -6.16
C ARG A 44 -1.64 3.58 -5.43
N GLU A 45 -2.89 3.33 -5.03
CA GLU A 45 -3.71 4.30 -4.30
C GLU A 45 -3.06 4.65 -2.95
N LYS A 46 -2.71 3.64 -2.15
CA LYS A 46 -2.06 3.83 -0.85
C LYS A 46 -0.64 4.36 -0.97
N GLY A 47 0.09 3.95 -2.00
CA GLY A 47 1.41 4.50 -2.32
C GLY A 47 1.33 6.00 -2.57
N TRP A 48 0.33 6.47 -3.32
CA TRP A 48 0.10 7.90 -3.57
C TRP A 48 -0.19 8.67 -2.28
N GLU A 49 -1.08 8.16 -1.43
CA GLU A 49 -1.41 8.78 -0.13
C GLU A 49 -0.15 8.98 0.75
N ILE A 50 0.72 7.98 0.81
CA ILE A 50 1.96 8.03 1.58
C ILE A 50 2.94 9.02 0.95
N TRP A 51 3.13 8.96 -0.37
CA TRP A 51 4.09 9.81 -1.08
C TRP A 51 3.68 11.28 -1.12
N GLU A 52 2.38 11.60 -1.12
CA GLU A 52 1.90 12.98 -0.98
C GLU A 52 2.39 13.59 0.35
N GLU A 53 2.23 12.86 1.45
CA GLU A 53 2.68 13.30 2.77
C GLU A 53 4.21 13.40 2.84
N VAL A 54 4.93 12.38 2.36
CA VAL A 54 6.39 12.36 2.35
C VAL A 54 6.97 13.51 1.52
N GLY A 55 6.41 13.75 0.32
CA GLY A 55 6.81 14.83 -0.57
C GLY A 55 6.56 16.21 0.04
N TYR A 56 5.46 16.40 0.77
CA TYR A 56 5.21 17.62 1.53
C TYR A 56 6.30 17.89 2.58
N TYR A 57 6.67 16.88 3.37
CA TYR A 57 7.74 17.02 4.36
C TYR A 57 9.09 17.27 3.72
N GLN A 58 9.40 16.59 2.61
CA GLN A 58 10.64 16.79 1.86
C GLN A 58 10.76 18.23 1.34
N GLY A 59 9.73 18.73 0.64
CA GLY A 59 9.74 20.09 0.08
C GLY A 59 9.86 21.16 1.17
N THR A 60 9.12 20.99 2.26
CA THR A 60 9.20 21.90 3.42
C THR A 60 10.60 21.86 4.05
N ALA A 61 11.17 20.66 4.22
CA ALA A 61 12.49 20.49 4.79
C ALA A 61 13.59 21.14 3.93
N MET A 62 13.53 20.96 2.61
CA MET A 62 14.44 21.61 1.65
C MET A 62 14.35 23.13 1.71
N PHE A 63 13.13 23.68 1.74
CA PHE A 63 12.90 25.13 1.81
C PHE A 63 13.51 25.75 3.07
N TRP A 64 13.18 25.22 4.26
CA TRP A 64 13.70 25.77 5.52
C TRP A 64 15.20 25.57 5.67
N ARG A 65 15.74 24.44 5.17
CA ARG A 65 17.19 24.19 5.15
C ARG A 65 17.91 25.25 4.31
N ALA A 66 17.41 25.55 3.11
CA ALA A 66 17.99 26.56 2.24
C ALA A 66 17.92 27.96 2.86
N LEU A 67 16.79 28.30 3.50
CA LEU A 67 16.63 29.59 4.19
C LEU A 67 17.61 29.74 5.36
N LEU A 68 17.77 28.71 6.19
CA LEU A 68 18.72 28.70 7.30
C LEU A 68 20.17 28.84 6.81
N LEU A 69 20.52 28.24 5.67
CA LEU A 69 21.84 28.40 5.05
C LEU A 69 22.08 29.85 4.63
N ALA A 70 21.09 30.49 3.99
CA ALA A 70 21.16 31.88 3.57
C ALA A 70 21.28 32.85 4.76
N GLN A 71 20.69 32.51 5.91
CA GLN A 71 20.73 33.31 7.15
C GLN A 71 21.95 33.02 8.05
N GLY A 72 22.90 32.18 7.63
CA GLY A 72 24.11 31.90 8.41
C GLY A 72 23.97 30.82 9.49
N LYS A 73 22.98 29.93 9.37
CA LYS A 73 22.73 28.77 10.27
C LYS A 73 22.49 29.15 11.74
N GLU A 74 21.81 30.27 12.01
CA GLU A 74 21.52 30.70 13.39
C GLU A 74 20.81 29.62 14.23
N ASN A 75 20.07 28.71 13.59
CA ASN A 75 19.40 27.59 14.24
C ASN A 75 19.98 26.23 13.80
N LEU A 76 21.15 25.88 14.36
CA LEU A 76 21.86 24.63 14.04
C LEU A 76 21.03 23.37 14.39
N ARG A 77 20.19 23.46 15.43
CA ARG A 77 19.29 22.37 15.84
C ARG A 77 18.20 22.13 14.80
N ALA A 78 17.54 23.19 14.33
CA ALA A 78 16.56 23.08 13.25
C ALA A 78 17.21 22.51 11.99
N TYR A 79 18.39 23.00 11.62
CA TYR A 79 19.14 22.50 10.47
C TYR A 79 19.41 20.98 10.55
N ALA A 80 19.93 20.49 11.69
CA ALA A 80 20.21 19.07 11.89
C ALA A 80 18.94 18.19 11.82
N ASN A 81 17.83 18.66 12.38
CA ASN A 81 16.55 17.94 12.29
C ASN A 81 16.03 17.88 10.84
N LEU A 82 16.18 18.96 10.07
CA LEU A 82 15.76 19.00 8.65
C LEU A 82 16.61 18.07 7.78
N GLU A 83 17.92 18.01 8.01
CA GLU A 83 18.80 17.03 7.34
C GLU A 83 18.40 15.60 7.68
N GLN A 84 18.08 15.32 8.95
CA GLN A 84 17.61 13.99 9.35
C GLN A 84 16.28 13.62 8.67
N VAL A 85 15.36 14.58 8.51
CA VAL A 85 14.12 14.36 7.76
C VAL A 85 14.43 13.97 6.31
N LEU A 86 15.30 14.72 5.62
CA LEU A 86 15.67 14.44 4.24
C LEU A 86 16.34 13.07 4.09
N LEU A 87 17.23 12.70 4.99
CA LEU A 87 17.89 11.39 4.98
C LEU A 87 16.88 10.24 5.14
N MET A 88 15.87 10.40 6.00
CA MET A 88 14.83 9.38 6.15
C MET A 88 13.91 9.33 4.92
N VAL A 89 13.64 10.47 4.27
CA VAL A 89 12.90 10.49 3.00
C VAL A 89 13.68 9.73 1.92
N ASP A 90 15.00 9.90 1.83
CA ASP A 90 15.82 9.19 0.84
C ASP A 90 15.84 7.67 1.04
N SER A 91 15.52 7.19 2.25
CA SER A 91 15.37 5.75 2.53
C SER A 91 14.03 5.16 2.10
N PHE A 92 13.07 5.97 1.63
CA PHE A 92 11.79 5.44 1.12
C PHE A 92 11.97 4.69 -0.20
N PRO A 93 11.36 3.50 -0.34
CA PRO A 93 11.43 2.74 -1.59
C PRO A 93 10.67 3.46 -2.70
N THR A 94 11.34 3.65 -3.84
CA THR A 94 10.78 4.30 -5.03
C THR A 94 10.37 3.31 -6.12
N ALA A 95 10.80 2.05 -6.00
CA ALA A 95 10.47 0.96 -6.90
C ALA A 95 9.75 -0.15 -6.14
N ASN A 96 8.71 -0.70 -6.76
CA ASN A 96 8.03 -1.90 -6.31
C ASN A 96 8.55 -3.07 -7.17
N ASP A 97 9.51 -3.83 -6.65
CA ASP A 97 9.99 -5.03 -7.35
C ASP A 97 9.05 -6.21 -7.03
N SER A 98 8.25 -6.58 -8.03
CA SER A 98 7.30 -7.70 -7.95
C SER A 98 7.84 -8.98 -8.59
N SER A 99 9.10 -8.99 -9.03
CA SER A 99 9.72 -10.16 -9.68
C SER A 99 9.80 -11.39 -8.77
N SER A 100 9.69 -11.21 -7.46
CA SER A 100 9.62 -12.28 -6.47
C SER A 100 8.25 -13.00 -6.42
N LEU A 101 7.19 -12.46 -7.03
CA LEU A 101 5.85 -13.05 -7.02
C LEU A 101 5.63 -14.10 -8.12
N ASP A 102 6.46 -14.11 -9.17
CA ASP A 102 6.30 -15.02 -10.33
C ASP A 102 6.94 -16.40 -10.09
N ASN A 103 7.75 -16.56 -9.04
CA ASN A 103 8.29 -17.87 -8.66
C ASN A 103 7.34 -18.53 -7.65
N GLU A 104 6.75 -19.68 -8.01
CA GLU A 104 5.94 -20.55 -7.14
C GLU A 104 6.72 -21.16 -5.94
N GLN A 105 7.84 -20.56 -5.57
CA GLN A 105 8.60 -20.91 -4.39
C GLN A 105 7.97 -20.18 -3.19
N PRO A 106 7.78 -20.85 -2.02
CA PRO A 106 7.23 -20.20 -0.84
C PRO A 106 8.03 -18.94 -0.57
N ALA A 107 7.35 -17.80 -0.44
CA ALA A 107 7.94 -16.48 -0.27
C ALA A 107 9.02 -16.49 0.83
N THR A 108 10.28 -16.74 0.45
CA THR A 108 11.41 -16.54 1.33
C THR A 108 11.61 -15.04 1.41
N ALA A 109 11.27 -14.49 2.57
CA ALA A 109 11.32 -13.09 3.01
C ALA A 109 12.61 -12.35 2.65
N SER A 110 12.81 -12.03 1.37
CA SER A 110 13.95 -11.24 0.88
C SER A 110 13.53 -10.04 0.03
N SER A 111 12.28 -9.59 0.14
CA SER A 111 12.04 -8.15 0.00
C SER A 111 12.52 -7.55 1.32
N SER A 112 13.51 -6.66 1.29
CA SER A 112 13.91 -5.88 2.46
C SER A 112 12.65 -5.36 3.14
N ASP A 113 12.32 -5.90 4.31
CA ASP A 113 11.09 -5.60 5.04
C ASP A 113 11.23 -4.19 5.64
N VAL A 114 11.16 -3.20 4.76
CA VAL A 114 11.17 -1.80 5.14
C VAL A 114 9.81 -1.54 5.74
N ASP A 115 9.79 -1.39 7.06
CA ASP A 115 8.60 -1.00 7.80
C ASP A 115 8.24 0.46 7.45
N ILE A 116 7.50 0.62 6.35
CA ILE A 116 6.99 1.89 5.83
C ILE A 116 6.25 2.69 6.92
N PRO A 117 5.28 2.11 7.68
CA PRO A 117 4.56 2.89 8.70
C PRO A 117 5.46 3.34 9.86
N ALA A 118 6.43 2.53 10.29
CA ALA A 118 7.39 2.95 11.30
C ALA A 118 8.27 4.11 10.80
N LEU A 119 8.77 4.02 9.57
CA LEU A 119 9.57 5.06 8.95
C LEU A 119 8.78 6.37 8.80
N LEU A 120 7.53 6.30 8.35
CA LEU A 120 6.63 7.45 8.23
C LEU A 120 6.38 8.11 9.61
N THR A 121 6.18 7.31 10.65
CA THR A 121 6.04 7.79 12.02
C THR A 121 7.31 8.51 12.50
N SER A 122 8.47 7.96 12.18
CA SER A 122 9.77 8.59 12.46
C SER A 122 9.90 9.95 11.76
N ILE A 123 9.59 10.04 10.45
CA ILE A 123 9.58 11.30 9.70
C ILE A 123 8.66 12.33 10.35
N ARG A 124 7.41 11.97 10.65
CA ARG A 124 6.43 12.86 11.32
C ARG A 124 6.96 13.40 12.65
N SER A 125 7.63 12.55 13.44
CA SER A 125 8.18 12.96 14.74
C SER A 125 9.33 13.97 14.57
N LYS A 126 10.24 13.73 13.62
CA LYS A 126 11.39 14.61 13.36
C LYS A 126 10.98 15.90 12.70
N TYR A 127 10.01 15.86 11.79
CA TYR A 127 9.42 17.05 11.19
C TYR A 127 8.78 17.96 12.25
N ARG A 128 8.04 17.41 13.20
CA ARG A 128 7.50 18.19 14.34
C ARG A 128 8.61 18.82 15.18
N ALA A 129 9.68 18.07 15.46
CA ALA A 129 10.83 18.60 16.19
C ALA A 129 11.54 19.73 15.43
N ALA A 130 11.64 19.63 14.09
CA ALA A 130 12.16 20.70 13.24
C ALA A 130 11.27 21.95 13.30
N CYS A 131 9.95 21.79 13.16
CA CYS A 131 8.98 22.89 13.25
C CYS A 131 9.03 23.58 14.62
N ALA A 132 9.09 22.81 15.71
CA ALA A 132 9.25 23.35 17.06
C ALA A 132 10.55 24.14 17.23
N SER A 133 11.64 23.68 16.60
CA SER A 133 12.93 24.40 16.62
C SER A 133 12.88 25.69 15.81
N LEU A 134 12.09 25.74 14.73
CA LEU A 134 11.89 26.91 13.87
C LEU A 134 10.85 27.91 14.42
N GLY A 135 10.09 27.53 15.45
CA GLY A 135 8.95 28.33 15.94
C GLY A 135 7.75 28.36 14.98
N VAL A 136 7.68 27.40 14.04
CA VAL A 136 6.61 27.31 13.04
C VAL A 136 5.60 26.26 13.46
N ARG A 137 4.31 26.54 13.26
CA ARG A 137 3.26 25.55 13.51
C ARG A 137 3.34 24.42 12.48
N PRO A 138 3.49 23.14 12.89
CA PRO A 138 3.50 22.04 11.95
C PRO A 138 2.10 21.89 11.33
N ARG A 139 2.05 21.96 10.00
CA ARG A 139 0.91 21.46 9.22
C ARG A 139 1.15 19.99 8.92
N MET A 140 0.23 19.14 9.34
CA MET A 140 0.22 17.74 8.96
C MET A 140 -0.70 17.61 7.74
N VAL A 141 -0.14 17.12 6.63
CA VAL A 141 -0.94 16.72 5.47
C VAL A 141 -1.20 15.24 5.66
N ALA A 142 -2.43 14.90 6.03
CA ALA A 142 -2.93 13.55 5.78
C ALA A 142 -3.51 13.58 4.37
N ALA A 143 -3.11 12.65 3.52
CA ALA A 143 -3.78 12.47 2.24
C ALA A 143 -5.26 12.19 2.53
N SER A 144 -6.13 13.14 2.20
CA SER A 144 -7.57 12.90 2.21
C SER A 144 -7.86 12.09 0.95
N ALA A 145 -8.39 10.88 1.09
CA ALA A 145 -8.92 10.14 -0.03
C ALA A 145 -9.88 11.05 -0.85
N PRO A 146 -9.84 10.99 -2.19
CA PRO A 146 -10.88 11.64 -2.97
C PRO A 146 -12.23 11.05 -2.53
N VAL A 147 -13.15 11.92 -2.13
CA VAL A 147 -14.54 11.54 -1.86
C VAL A 147 -15.18 11.24 -3.22
N GLU A 148 -14.91 10.06 -3.77
CA GLU A 148 -15.69 9.53 -4.87
C GLU A 148 -16.97 8.90 -4.30
N GLY A 149 -18.07 9.65 -4.43
CA GLY A 149 -19.40 9.07 -4.61
C GLY A 149 -19.98 8.24 -3.47
N GLN A 150 -20.38 8.88 -2.37
CA GLN A 150 -21.56 8.41 -1.63
C GLN A 150 -22.83 8.72 -2.43
N GLU A 151 -23.02 8.10 -3.59
CA GLU A 151 -24.30 8.11 -4.31
C GLU A 151 -24.97 6.73 -4.21
N SER A 152 -25.88 6.65 -3.24
CA SER A 152 -27.14 5.89 -3.29
C SER A 152 -27.09 4.38 -3.59
N ILE A 153 -26.82 3.57 -2.56
CA ILE A 153 -27.30 2.16 -2.49
C ILE A 153 -28.72 2.10 -1.87
N LYS A 154 -29.40 3.23 -1.64
CA LYS A 154 -30.79 3.26 -1.11
C LYS A 154 -31.89 3.14 -2.18
N ALA A 155 -31.55 2.87 -3.44
CA ALA A 155 -32.50 2.83 -4.55
C ALA A 155 -32.71 1.45 -5.20
N VAL A 156 -32.42 0.34 -4.50
CA VAL A 156 -32.91 -0.98 -4.92
C VAL A 156 -33.87 -1.48 -3.85
N GLY A 157 -35.06 -0.87 -3.86
CA GLY A 157 -36.24 -1.49 -3.29
C GLY A 157 -36.53 -2.76 -4.06
N MET A 158 -36.28 -3.91 -3.44
CA MET A 158 -36.79 -5.18 -3.89
C MET A 158 -38.30 -5.17 -3.61
N SER A 159 -39.06 -4.71 -4.60
CA SER A 159 -40.46 -5.07 -4.77
C SER A 159 -40.54 -5.96 -6.00
N LEU A 160 -40.53 -7.26 -5.75
CA LEU A 160 -41.31 -8.31 -6.42
C LEU A 160 -41.24 -9.57 -5.56
#